data_AF-A0A7Y2FVX5-F1
#
_entry.id   AF-A0A7Y2FVX5-F1
#
_cell.length_a   1.000
_cell.length_b   1.000
_cell.length_c   1.000
_cell.angle_alpha   90.00
_cell.angle_beta   90.00
_cell.angle_gamma   90.00
#
_symmetry.space_group_name_H-M   'P 1'
#
loop_
_entity.id
_entity.type
_entity.pdbx_description
1 polymer ?
#
loop_
_entity_poly.entity_id
_entity_poly.type
_entity_poly.pdbx_seq_one_letter_code
_entity_poly.pdbx_strand_id
1 'polypeptide(L)'
;MKRYHYRGTQDNEFKLFESDDLVIVRTKENWNPQEWLSVQAADVEIDHVKEVDVYPEASVYVFKLLHDISARTRDQFKESIKNLDDKRIVFIGTVFINEFGSYQIYTGNLFLKFQNHVDESVQRSILGAHNLKEKRKLKFSQCAYFLEPEEDTGRDIFELSTDLLSLPEVELCHPELVVARKTIEYRDSGLPEEQEADWALRQVKLFDAWKKTKG
;
A
#
# COMPACT_ATOMS: atom_id res chain seq x y z
N MET A 1 -2.96 -15.55 4.96
CA MET A 1 -3.15 -15.25 3.53
C MET A 1 -4.41 -14.41 3.38
N LYS A 2 -4.32 -13.29 2.68
CA LYS A 2 -5.48 -12.42 2.37
C LYS A 2 -5.74 -12.44 0.86
N ARG A 3 -6.96 -12.13 0.45
CA ARG A 3 -7.43 -12.22 -0.94
C ARG A 3 -8.26 -10.99 -1.28
N TYR A 4 -8.21 -10.57 -2.53
CA TYR A 4 -8.97 -9.40 -3.01
C TYR A 4 -9.11 -9.42 -4.54
N HIS A 5 -10.02 -8.59 -5.07
CA HIS A 5 -10.33 -8.50 -6.51
C HIS A 5 -10.19 -7.06 -7.01
N TYR A 6 -9.45 -6.83 -8.10
CA TYR A 6 -9.32 -5.47 -8.67
C TYR A 6 -10.45 -5.08 -9.64
N ARG A 7 -10.93 -6.01 -10.47
CA ARG A 7 -11.94 -5.75 -11.51
C ARG A 7 -13.28 -6.43 -11.25
N GLY A 8 -13.61 -6.60 -9.97
CA GLY A 8 -14.86 -7.22 -9.52
C GLY A 8 -14.83 -8.75 -9.55
N THR A 9 -16.00 -9.38 -9.43
CA THR A 9 -16.15 -10.84 -9.23
C THR A 9 -15.75 -11.70 -10.43
N GLN A 10 -15.60 -11.11 -11.62
CA GLN A 10 -15.24 -11.82 -12.86
C GLN A 10 -13.72 -11.92 -13.11
N ASP A 11 -12.89 -11.29 -12.27
CA ASP A 11 -11.43 -11.26 -12.43
C ASP A 11 -10.72 -12.30 -11.55
N ASN A 12 -9.45 -12.54 -11.85
CA ASN A 12 -8.59 -13.40 -11.05
C ASN A 12 -8.48 -12.84 -9.63
N GLU A 13 -8.65 -13.72 -8.66
CA GLU A 13 -8.42 -13.43 -7.25
C GLU A 13 -6.91 -13.24 -7.01
N PHE A 14 -6.53 -12.12 -6.42
CA PHE A 14 -5.13 -11.84 -6.07
C PHE A 14 -4.85 -12.30 -4.65
N LYS A 15 -3.72 -12.99 -4.47
CA LYS A 15 -3.30 -13.50 -3.15
C LYS A 15 -2.21 -12.65 -2.53
N LEU A 16 -2.34 -12.45 -1.22
CA LEU A 16 -1.39 -11.74 -0.38
C LEU A 16 -0.91 -12.65 0.75
N PHE A 17 0.41 -12.72 0.88
CA PHE A 17 1.13 -13.44 1.92
C PHE A 17 1.76 -12.44 2.88
N GLU A 18 1.97 -12.82 4.13
CA GLU A 18 2.71 -11.95 5.06
C GLU A 18 4.21 -12.09 4.80
N SER A 19 4.94 -10.97 4.74
CA SER A 19 6.40 -10.99 4.61
C SER A 19 7.06 -11.45 5.90
N ASP A 20 8.05 -12.33 5.82
CA ASP A 20 8.77 -12.81 7.02
C ASP A 20 9.67 -11.75 7.67
N ASP A 21 10.11 -10.75 6.91
CA ASP A 21 11.13 -9.77 7.31
C ASP A 21 10.66 -8.31 7.26
N LEU A 22 9.49 -8.02 6.69
CA LEU A 22 9.02 -6.63 6.51
C LEU A 22 7.93 -6.27 7.52
N VAL A 23 8.14 -5.13 8.18
CA VAL A 23 7.17 -4.51 9.08
C VAL A 23 6.81 -3.12 8.60
N ILE A 24 5.56 -2.76 8.81
CA ILE A 24 5.02 -1.44 8.54
C ILE A 24 4.75 -0.74 9.86
N VAL A 25 5.16 0.53 9.94
CA VAL A 25 4.93 1.39 11.09
C VAL A 25 4.24 2.66 10.62
N ARG A 26 3.11 2.99 11.23
CA ARG A 26 2.42 4.26 11.04
C ARG A 26 2.64 5.13 12.27
N THR A 27 3.03 6.38 12.05
CA THR A 27 3.32 7.33 13.13
C THR A 27 2.38 8.53 13.09
N LYS A 28 2.31 9.28 14.20
CA LYS A 28 1.66 10.60 14.22
C LYS A 28 2.59 11.64 13.60
N GLU A 29 1.99 12.61 12.91
CA GLU A 29 2.67 13.83 12.44
C GLU A 29 3.93 13.59 11.58
N ASN A 30 3.95 12.50 10.80
CA ASN A 30 5.12 12.14 9.98
C ASN A 30 6.43 11.98 10.75
N TRP A 31 6.39 11.66 12.05
CA TRP A 31 7.60 11.36 12.80
C TRP A 31 8.31 10.11 12.25
N ASN A 32 9.60 10.22 11.90
CA ASN A 32 10.39 9.08 11.43
C ASN A 32 10.86 8.24 12.63
N PRO A 33 10.48 6.95 12.72
CA PRO A 33 10.81 6.10 13.86
C PRO A 33 12.15 5.35 13.72
N GLN A 34 12.94 5.51 12.64
CA GLN A 34 14.15 4.71 12.37
C GLN A 34 15.14 4.67 13.55
N GLU A 35 15.56 5.83 14.06
CA GLU A 35 16.53 5.89 15.16
C GLU A 35 15.96 5.26 16.43
N TRP A 36 14.70 5.57 16.73
CA TRP A 36 14.00 5.02 17.90
C TRP A 36 13.85 3.50 17.81
N LEU A 37 13.39 2.98 16.67
CA LEU A 37 13.28 1.54 16.43
C LEU A 37 14.63 0.85 16.47
N SER A 38 15.71 1.50 16.00
CA SER A 38 17.06 0.93 16.06
C SER A 38 17.51 0.72 17.52
N VAL A 39 17.21 1.68 18.39
CA VAL A 39 17.49 1.56 19.83
C VAL A 39 16.64 0.46 20.46
N GLN A 40 15.34 0.43 20.18
CA GLN A 40 14.43 -0.58 20.75
C GLN A 40 14.71 -1.98 20.22
N ALA A 41 15.18 -2.13 18.98
CA ALA A 41 15.53 -3.42 18.40
C ALA A 41 16.76 -4.05 19.07
N ALA A 42 17.74 -3.22 19.49
CA ALA A 42 18.91 -3.67 20.23
C ALA A 42 18.54 -4.33 21.58
N ASP A 43 17.49 -3.84 22.24
CA ASP A 43 16.97 -4.42 23.49
C ASP A 43 16.27 -5.78 23.28
N VAL A 44 15.92 -6.13 22.04
CA VAL A 44 15.22 -7.39 21.67
C VAL A 44 16.17 -8.38 21.00
N GLU A 45 17.49 -8.15 21.04
CA GLU A 45 18.52 -8.92 20.30
C GLU A 45 18.27 -8.96 18.78
N ILE A 46 17.45 -8.04 18.25
CA ILE A 46 17.23 -7.88 16.82
C ILE A 46 18.22 -6.83 16.35
N ASP A 47 19.41 -7.29 16.00
CA ASP A 47 20.57 -6.40 15.90
C ASP A 47 20.39 -5.26 14.89
N HIS A 48 19.56 -5.41 13.85
CA HIS A 48 19.37 -4.34 12.88
C HIS A 48 17.98 -4.30 12.21
N VAL A 49 17.37 -3.12 12.25
CA VAL A 49 16.16 -2.74 11.52
C VAL A 49 16.51 -1.61 10.55
N LYS A 50 16.17 -1.75 9.27
CA LYS A 50 16.51 -0.77 8.22
C LYS A 50 15.25 -0.27 7.51
N GLU A 51 15.09 1.04 7.42
CA GLU A 51 14.10 1.69 6.57
C GLU A 51 14.36 1.31 5.10
N VAL A 52 13.33 0.79 4.43
CA VAL A 52 13.39 0.42 3.01
C VAL A 52 12.47 1.26 2.13
N ASP A 53 11.43 1.87 2.70
CA ASP A 53 10.56 2.81 1.98
C ASP A 53 9.80 3.72 2.96
N VAL A 54 9.33 4.85 2.44
CA VAL A 54 8.57 5.86 3.18
C VAL A 54 7.44 6.44 2.34
N TYR A 55 6.29 6.60 2.98
CA TYR A 55 5.08 7.20 2.42
C TYR A 55 4.63 8.37 3.31
N PRO A 56 5.25 9.56 3.14
CA PRO A 56 4.96 10.74 3.96
C PRO A 56 3.51 11.22 3.86
N GLU A 57 2.81 10.91 2.77
CA GLU A 57 1.39 11.23 2.59
C GLU A 57 0.47 10.48 3.56
N ALA A 58 0.93 9.35 4.12
CA ALA A 58 0.18 8.50 5.03
C ALA A 58 0.83 8.35 6.42
N SER A 59 1.98 9.01 6.66
CA SER A 59 2.83 8.82 7.84
C SER A 59 3.22 7.35 8.04
N VAL A 60 3.55 6.66 6.95
CA VAL A 60 3.86 5.23 6.92
C VAL A 60 5.32 5.02 6.55
N TYR A 61 5.96 4.12 7.29
CA TYR A 61 7.36 3.72 7.13
C TYR A 61 7.44 2.21 7.02
N VAL A 62 8.30 1.72 6.12
CA VAL A 62 8.53 0.29 5.91
C VAL A 62 9.93 -0.03 6.38
N PHE A 63 10.03 -1.02 7.26
CA PHE A 63 11.31 -1.49 7.77
C PHE A 63 11.52 -2.96 7.44
N LYS A 64 12.78 -3.30 7.19
CA LYS A 64 13.28 -4.65 7.00
C LYS A 64 14.10 -5.09 8.20
N LEU A 65 13.78 -6.27 8.73
CA LEU A 65 14.58 -6.97 9.72
C LEU A 65 15.76 -7.64 9.00
N LEU A 66 16.98 -7.42 9.50
CA LEU A 66 18.20 -7.88 8.82
C LEU A 66 18.82 -9.15 9.43
N HIS A 67 18.44 -9.52 10.65
CA HIS A 67 18.96 -10.69 11.36
C HIS A 67 17.85 -11.65 11.75
N ASP A 68 18.17 -12.95 11.83
CA ASP A 68 17.26 -14.05 12.21
C ASP A 68 15.88 -13.97 11.56
N ILE A 69 15.87 -13.75 10.24
CA ILE A 69 14.67 -13.52 9.44
C ILE A 69 13.72 -14.72 9.56
N SER A 70 12.62 -14.51 10.27
CA SER A 70 11.51 -15.44 10.34
C SER A 70 10.23 -14.70 10.74
N ALA A 71 9.07 -15.25 10.37
CA ALA A 71 7.78 -14.75 10.83
C ALA A 71 7.71 -14.60 12.36
N ARG A 72 8.37 -15.51 13.11
CA ARG A 72 8.43 -15.48 14.57
C ARG A 72 9.20 -14.26 15.07
N THR A 73 10.41 -14.03 14.57
CA THR A 73 11.26 -12.89 14.96
C THR A 73 10.56 -11.57 14.67
N ARG A 74 9.90 -11.48 13.51
CA ARG A 74 9.06 -10.34 13.14
C ARG A 74 7.90 -10.12 14.09
N ASP A 75 7.20 -11.18 14.47
CA ASP A 75 6.07 -11.07 15.38
C ASP A 75 6.50 -10.67 16.79
N GLN A 76 7.63 -11.19 17.27
CA GLN A 76 8.27 -10.77 18.53
C GLN A 76 8.68 -9.30 18.49
N PHE A 77 9.29 -8.83 17.39
CA PHE A 77 9.61 -7.41 17.21
C PHE A 77 8.37 -6.52 17.35
N LYS A 78 7.29 -6.86 16.61
CA LYS A 78 6.04 -6.09 16.67
C LYS A 78 5.43 -6.08 18.07
N GLU A 79 5.47 -7.22 18.77
CA GLU A 79 4.97 -7.33 20.14
C GLU A 79 5.76 -6.45 21.11
N SER A 80 7.10 -6.47 21.03
CA SER A 80 7.95 -5.58 21.83
C SER A 80 7.61 -4.11 21.59
N ILE A 81 7.45 -3.68 20.33
CA ILE A 81 7.08 -2.29 20.03
C ILE A 81 5.68 -1.93 20.54
N LYS A 82 4.72 -2.85 20.46
CA LYS A 82 3.37 -2.64 21.02
C LYS A 82 3.41 -2.51 22.54
N ASN A 83 4.25 -3.30 23.21
CA ASN A 83 4.39 -3.28 24.68
C ASN A 83 5.01 -1.99 25.22
N LEU A 84 5.73 -1.22 24.38
CA LEU A 84 6.25 0.09 24.76
C LEU A 84 5.15 1.16 24.87
N ASP A 85 3.97 0.93 24.27
CA ASP A 85 2.82 1.85 24.28
C ASP A 85 3.18 3.31 23.93
N ASP A 86 4.10 3.50 22.98
CA ASP A 86 4.53 4.84 22.57
C ASP A 86 3.42 5.53 21.77
N LYS A 87 2.88 6.61 22.32
CA LYS A 87 1.76 7.38 21.75
C LYS A 87 2.03 7.95 20.35
N ARG A 88 3.28 7.99 19.90
CA ARG A 88 3.67 8.42 18.54
C ARG A 88 3.44 7.31 17.51
N ILE A 89 3.44 6.05 17.91
CA ILE A 89 3.10 4.91 17.07
C ILE A 89 1.58 4.81 17.00
N VAL A 90 1.03 4.92 15.80
CA VAL A 90 -0.41 4.73 15.54
C VAL A 90 -0.68 3.26 15.27
N PHE A 91 0.20 2.61 14.48
CA PHE A 91 0.01 1.24 14.07
C PHE A 91 1.36 0.58 13.78
N ILE A 92 1.45 -0.71 14.10
CA ILE A 92 2.54 -1.57 13.63
C ILE A 92 1.98 -2.91 13.16
N GLY A 93 2.41 -3.36 11.99
CA GLY A 93 1.90 -4.56 11.33
C GLY A 93 2.92 -5.25 10.44
N THR A 94 2.53 -6.40 9.88
CA THR A 94 3.30 -7.05 8.81
C THR A 94 2.92 -6.46 7.47
N VAL A 95 3.90 -6.30 6.59
CA VAL A 95 3.70 -5.96 5.18
C VAL A 95 3.23 -7.20 4.41
N PHE A 96 2.32 -7.01 3.44
CA PHE A 96 1.91 -8.10 2.56
C PHE A 96 2.83 -8.20 1.34
N ILE A 97 3.00 -9.41 0.80
CA ILE A 97 3.73 -9.72 -0.44
C ILE A 97 2.74 -10.40 -1.38
N ASN A 98 2.74 -10.00 -2.66
CA ASN A 98 1.95 -10.66 -3.69
C ASN A 98 2.65 -11.91 -4.25
N GLU A 99 1.96 -12.66 -5.12
CA GLU A 99 2.51 -13.86 -5.79
C GLU A 99 3.77 -13.59 -6.64
N PHE A 100 4.05 -12.33 -6.96
CA PHE A 100 5.22 -11.90 -7.74
C PHE A 100 6.37 -11.39 -6.86
N GLY A 101 6.27 -11.49 -5.53
CA GLY A 101 7.32 -11.05 -4.60
C GLY A 101 7.36 -9.54 -4.36
N SER A 102 6.37 -8.78 -4.84
CA SER A 102 6.28 -7.34 -4.58
C SER A 102 5.47 -7.06 -3.33
N TYR A 103 5.96 -6.17 -2.47
CA TYR A 103 5.21 -5.79 -1.29
C TYR A 103 4.00 -4.90 -1.59
N GLN A 104 3.00 -5.01 -0.72
CA GLN A 104 1.68 -4.41 -0.78
C GLN A 104 1.35 -3.86 0.60
N ILE A 105 1.15 -2.55 0.68
CA ILE A 105 0.88 -1.83 1.91
C ILE A 105 -0.57 -1.40 1.90
N TYR A 106 -1.32 -1.84 2.90
CA TYR A 106 -2.67 -1.36 3.11
C TYR A 106 -2.66 0.00 3.83
N THR A 107 -3.41 0.97 3.31
CA THR A 107 -3.41 2.37 3.79
C THR A 107 -4.56 2.72 4.73
N GLY A 108 -5.47 1.78 5.03
CA GLY A 108 -6.68 2.08 5.80
C GLY A 108 -7.88 2.50 4.93
N ASN A 109 -7.73 2.61 3.61
CA ASN A 109 -8.78 3.10 2.73
C ASN A 109 -9.34 2.00 1.82
N LEU A 110 -10.58 2.21 1.36
CA LEU A 110 -11.30 1.31 0.47
C LEU A 110 -11.75 2.07 -0.78
N PHE A 111 -11.58 1.46 -1.95
CA PHE A 111 -12.24 1.90 -3.17
C PHE A 111 -13.55 1.11 -3.34
N LEU A 112 -14.64 1.83 -3.61
CA LEU A 112 -15.95 1.24 -3.89
C LEU A 112 -16.58 1.92 -5.10
N LYS A 113 -17.09 1.14 -6.03
CA LYS A 113 -17.92 1.60 -7.15
C LYS A 113 -19.22 0.80 -7.16
N PHE A 114 -20.34 1.51 -7.08
CA PHE A 114 -21.65 0.92 -7.33
C PHE A 114 -21.94 0.88 -8.83
N GLN A 115 -22.87 0.02 -9.22
CA GLN A 115 -23.44 0.02 -10.56
C GLN A 115 -24.02 1.42 -10.88
N ASN A 116 -23.86 1.88 -12.12
CA ASN A 116 -24.25 3.24 -12.53
C ASN A 116 -25.75 3.56 -12.33
N HIS A 117 -26.60 2.54 -12.24
CA HIS A 117 -28.06 2.68 -12.10
C HIS A 117 -28.54 2.64 -10.64
N VAL A 118 -27.64 2.46 -9.66
CA VAL A 118 -28.02 2.40 -8.23
C VAL A 118 -28.27 3.81 -7.71
N ASP A 119 -29.43 4.01 -7.08
CA ASP A 119 -29.82 5.30 -6.51
C ASP A 119 -28.92 5.73 -5.35
N GLU A 120 -28.67 7.04 -5.22
CA GLU A 120 -27.79 7.58 -4.17
C GLU A 120 -28.28 7.26 -2.75
N SER A 121 -29.59 7.15 -2.54
CA SER A 121 -30.17 6.74 -1.25
C SER A 121 -29.74 5.32 -0.86
N VAL A 122 -29.77 4.38 -1.81
CA VAL A 122 -29.32 2.99 -1.61
C VAL A 122 -27.82 2.95 -1.36
N GLN A 123 -27.03 3.72 -2.12
CA GLN A 123 -25.59 3.84 -1.91
C GLN A 123 -25.30 4.28 -0.47
N ARG A 124 -25.95 5.35 0.01
CA ARG A 124 -25.78 5.87 1.38
C ARG A 124 -26.21 4.86 2.44
N SER A 125 -27.30 4.12 2.22
CA SER A 125 -27.73 3.06 3.12
C SER A 125 -26.71 1.93 3.23
N ILE A 126 -26.11 1.49 2.11
CA ILE A 126 -25.06 0.46 2.12
C ILE A 126 -23.81 0.96 2.85
N LEU A 127 -23.38 2.20 2.59
CA LEU A 127 -22.23 2.79 3.28
C LEU A 127 -22.45 2.89 4.79
N GLY A 128 -23.61 3.37 5.22
CA GLY A 128 -23.97 3.47 6.64
C GLY A 128 -24.09 2.10 7.32
N ALA A 129 -24.65 1.09 6.65
CA ALA A 129 -24.78 -0.26 7.19
C ALA A 129 -23.42 -0.95 7.46
N HIS A 130 -22.36 -0.51 6.77
CA HIS A 130 -21.01 -1.05 6.91
C HIS A 130 -20.06 -0.10 7.66
N ASN A 131 -20.58 0.95 8.31
CA ASN A 131 -19.80 1.98 9.02
C ASN A 131 -18.66 2.56 8.16
N LEU A 132 -18.97 2.84 6.89
CA LEU A 132 -18.03 3.42 5.94
C LEU A 132 -18.29 4.90 5.76
N LYS A 133 -17.25 5.70 5.99
CA LYS A 133 -17.27 7.14 5.81
C LYS A 133 -16.70 7.52 4.45
N GLU A 134 -17.40 8.44 3.77
CA GLU A 134 -16.91 9.00 2.52
C GLU A 134 -15.70 9.90 2.76
N LYS A 135 -14.55 9.51 2.22
CA LYS A 135 -13.34 10.34 2.19
C LYS A 135 -13.32 11.22 0.94
N ARG A 136 -13.70 10.64 -0.21
CA ARG A 136 -13.76 11.35 -1.50
C ARG A 136 -14.62 10.63 -2.52
N LYS A 137 -15.68 11.26 -3.02
CA LYS A 137 -16.34 10.87 -4.28
C LYS A 137 -15.48 11.19 -5.50
N LEU A 138 -15.33 10.23 -6.41
CA LEU A 138 -14.57 10.40 -7.65
C LEU A 138 -15.41 11.10 -8.72
N LYS A 139 -14.91 12.22 -9.24
CA LYS A 139 -15.66 13.04 -10.21
C LYS A 139 -15.64 12.47 -11.63
N PHE A 140 -14.65 11.64 -11.96
CA PHE A 140 -14.47 11.07 -13.31
C PHE A 140 -15.16 9.71 -13.50
N SER A 141 -15.68 9.10 -12.43
CA SER A 141 -16.42 7.84 -12.47
C SER A 141 -17.71 8.00 -11.69
N GLN A 142 -18.84 7.70 -12.31
CA GLN A 142 -20.14 7.69 -11.63
C GLN A 142 -20.12 6.66 -10.50
N CYS A 143 -20.82 6.98 -9.41
CA CYS A 143 -21.05 6.10 -8.27
C CYS A 143 -19.78 5.49 -7.66
N ALA A 144 -18.64 6.18 -7.78
CA ALA A 144 -17.34 5.71 -7.28
C ALA A 144 -16.82 6.58 -6.13
N TYR A 145 -16.27 5.91 -5.11
CA TYR A 145 -15.90 6.50 -3.83
C TYR A 145 -14.57 5.94 -3.34
N PHE A 146 -13.79 6.80 -2.70
CA PHE A 146 -12.80 6.40 -1.71
C PHE A 146 -13.41 6.58 -0.33
N LEU A 147 -13.36 5.51 0.45
CA LEU A 147 -13.99 5.36 1.74
C LEU A 147 -12.94 5.04 2.80
N GLU A 148 -13.24 5.39 4.03
CA GLU A 148 -12.50 4.96 5.22
C GLU A 148 -13.47 4.32 6.21
N PRO A 149 -13.12 3.21 6.87
CA PRO A 149 -13.89 2.71 8.01
C PRO A 149 -13.94 3.74 9.13
N GLU A 150 -15.08 3.84 9.84
CA GLU A 150 -15.20 4.75 10.99
C GLU A 150 -14.29 4.35 12.16
N GLU A 151 -14.05 3.05 12.34
CA GLU A 151 -13.08 2.50 13.29
C GLU A 151 -11.97 1.79 12.54
N ASP A 152 -10.75 1.72 13.10
CA ASP A 152 -9.64 1.02 12.44
C ASP A 152 -9.91 -0.49 12.39
N THR A 153 -10.46 -0.95 11.27
CA THR A 153 -10.72 -2.38 10.99
C THR A 153 -9.44 -3.15 10.71
N GLY A 154 -8.28 -2.49 10.60
CA GLY A 154 -7.00 -3.12 10.30
C GLY A 154 -7.08 -4.04 9.08
N ARG A 155 -6.90 -5.35 9.31
CA ARG A 155 -6.86 -6.38 8.25
C ARG A 155 -8.20 -6.99 7.89
N ASP A 156 -9.28 -6.61 8.56
CA ASP A 156 -10.62 -7.12 8.29
C ASP A 156 -11.23 -6.40 7.07
N ILE A 157 -10.58 -5.33 6.60
CA ILE A 157 -10.94 -4.63 5.36
C ILE A 157 -10.98 -5.54 4.13
N PHE A 158 -10.13 -6.57 4.07
CA PHE A 158 -10.08 -7.48 2.94
C PHE A 158 -11.36 -8.34 2.88
N GLU A 159 -11.84 -8.78 4.04
CA GLU A 159 -13.11 -9.48 4.17
C GLU A 159 -14.27 -8.53 3.87
N LEU A 160 -14.27 -7.33 4.46
CA LEU A 160 -15.28 -6.30 4.17
C LEU A 160 -15.38 -5.98 2.67
N SER A 161 -14.25 -5.87 1.98
CA SER A 161 -14.24 -5.60 0.54
C SER A 161 -14.85 -6.75 -0.27
N THR A 162 -14.66 -7.99 0.20
CA THR A 162 -15.22 -9.19 -0.43
C THR A 162 -16.73 -9.25 -0.19
N ASP A 163 -17.16 -8.94 1.04
CA ASP A 163 -18.57 -8.91 1.41
C ASP A 163 -19.33 -7.84 0.63
N LEU A 164 -18.78 -6.62 0.52
CA LEU A 164 -19.35 -5.55 -0.30
C LEU A 164 -19.40 -5.93 -1.77
N LEU A 165 -18.35 -6.57 -2.30
CA LEU A 165 -18.31 -7.01 -3.69
C LEU A 165 -19.34 -8.11 -4.00
N SER A 166 -19.83 -8.82 -2.98
CA SER A 166 -20.89 -9.82 -3.15
C SER A 166 -22.30 -9.21 -3.34
N LEU A 167 -22.45 -7.91 -3.06
CA LEU A 167 -23.73 -7.20 -3.21
C LEU A 167 -24.01 -6.91 -4.70
N PRO A 168 -25.25 -7.15 -5.18
CA PRO A 168 -25.59 -6.91 -6.59
C PRO A 168 -25.49 -5.43 -7.00
N GLU A 169 -25.60 -4.51 -6.05
CA GLU A 169 -25.46 -3.07 -6.27
C GLU A 169 -24.00 -2.65 -6.51
N VAL A 170 -23.02 -3.47 -6.13
CA VAL A 170 -21.60 -3.16 -6.19
C VAL A 170 -21.00 -3.70 -7.49
N GLU A 171 -20.28 -2.84 -8.20
CA GLU A 171 -19.56 -3.21 -9.42
C GLU A 171 -18.11 -3.57 -9.08
N LEU A 172 -17.44 -2.75 -8.27
CA LEU A 172 -16.05 -2.92 -7.88
C LEU A 172 -15.87 -2.58 -6.40
N CYS A 173 -15.12 -3.39 -5.67
CA CYS A 173 -14.68 -3.06 -4.32
C CYS A 173 -13.32 -3.67 -4.06
N HIS A 174 -12.36 -2.85 -3.62
CA HIS A 174 -11.05 -3.35 -3.21
C HIS A 174 -10.37 -2.42 -2.21
N PRO A 175 -9.54 -2.95 -1.30
CA PRO A 175 -8.68 -2.14 -0.45
C PRO A 175 -7.73 -1.29 -1.30
N GLU A 176 -7.38 -0.11 -0.80
CA GLU A 176 -6.27 0.65 -1.36
C GLU A 176 -4.96 0.01 -0.92
N LEU A 177 -4.23 -0.51 -1.89
CA LEU A 177 -2.90 -1.08 -1.71
C LEU A 177 -1.88 -0.17 -2.38
N VAL A 178 -0.85 0.18 -1.63
CA VAL A 178 0.30 0.94 -2.10
C VAL A 178 1.46 -0.02 -2.32
N VAL A 179 2.13 0.15 -3.45
CA VAL A 179 3.26 -0.68 -3.88
C VAL A 179 4.56 0.07 -3.74
N ALA A 180 5.67 -0.67 -3.78
CA ALA A 180 7.00 -0.12 -3.86
C ALA A 180 7.10 0.94 -4.96
N ARG A 181 7.60 2.12 -4.60
CA ARG A 181 7.91 3.15 -5.59
C ARG A 181 9.05 2.66 -6.46
N LYS A 182 8.93 2.84 -7.79
CA LYS A 182 10.04 2.58 -8.70
C LYS A 182 11.11 3.64 -8.47
N THR A 183 12.16 3.29 -7.74
CA THR A 183 13.34 4.14 -7.59
C THR A 183 14.28 3.90 -8.76
N ILE A 184 14.77 4.99 -9.37
CA ILE A 184 15.83 4.91 -10.36
C ILE A 184 17.14 4.82 -9.59
N GLU A 185 17.75 3.64 -9.56
CA GLU A 185 19.12 3.49 -9.10
C GLU A 185 20.05 3.86 -10.26
N TYR A 186 20.78 4.97 -10.10
CA TYR A 186 21.87 5.30 -11.00
C TYR A 186 23.03 4.36 -10.70
N ARG A 187 23.20 3.34 -11.56
CA ARG A 187 24.47 2.60 -11.57
C ARG A 187 25.53 3.48 -12.18
N ASP A 188 26.49 3.88 -11.36
CA ASP A 188 27.75 4.38 -11.88
C ASP A 188 28.41 3.22 -12.64
N SER A 189 28.27 3.28 -13.96
CA SER A 189 28.61 2.17 -14.85
C SER A 189 30.07 2.23 -15.30
N GLY A 190 30.84 3.21 -14.79
CA GLY A 190 32.19 3.50 -15.27
C GLY A 190 32.21 3.83 -16.77
N LEU A 191 31.07 4.20 -17.35
CA LEU A 191 30.95 4.56 -18.75
C LEU A 191 31.55 5.95 -18.96
N PRO A 192 32.20 6.21 -20.10
CA PRO A 192 32.85 7.50 -20.38
C PRO A 192 31.85 8.66 -20.27
N GLU A 193 32.32 9.80 -19.73
CA GLU A 193 31.53 11.03 -19.49
C GLU A 193 30.82 11.55 -20.76
N GLU A 194 31.36 11.26 -21.94
CA GLU A 194 30.75 11.61 -23.22
C GLU A 194 29.87 10.48 -23.75
N GLN A 195 28.68 10.31 -23.16
CA GLN A 195 27.57 9.69 -23.86
C GLN A 195 26.79 10.77 -24.62
N GLU A 196 26.42 10.49 -25.87
CA GLU A 196 25.44 11.32 -26.55
C GLU A 196 24.13 11.29 -25.74
N ALA A 197 23.78 12.43 -25.14
CA ALA A 197 22.62 12.56 -24.25
C ALA A 197 21.29 12.10 -24.90
N ASP A 198 21.22 12.13 -26.22
CA ASP A 198 20.01 11.83 -27.00
C ASP A 198 19.92 10.38 -27.48
N TRP A 199 20.82 9.48 -27.08
CA TRP A 199 20.86 8.11 -27.61
C TRP A 199 19.51 7.40 -27.46
N ALA A 200 18.87 7.51 -26.30
CA ALA A 200 17.58 6.89 -26.03
C ALA A 200 16.47 7.48 -26.92
N LEU A 201 16.52 8.80 -27.16
CA LEU A 201 15.59 9.52 -28.03
C LEU A 201 15.71 9.05 -29.48
N ARG A 202 16.93 8.75 -29.95
CA ARG A 202 17.17 8.18 -31.28
C ARG A 202 16.68 6.74 -31.38
N GLN A 203 16.89 5.91 -30.34
CA GLN A 203 16.41 4.52 -30.34
C GLN A 203 14.89 4.42 -30.45
N VAL A 204 14.16 5.30 -29.78
CA VAL A 204 12.70 5.39 -29.90
C VAL A 204 12.23 6.19 -31.12
N LYS A 205 13.16 6.61 -31.99
CA LYS A 205 12.92 7.40 -33.22
C LYS A 205 12.12 8.69 -32.97
N LEU A 206 12.36 9.34 -31.83
CA LEU A 206 11.59 10.50 -31.39
C LEU A 206 11.62 11.64 -32.41
N PHE A 207 12.79 11.92 -32.99
CA PHE A 207 12.96 13.02 -33.93
C PHE A 207 12.18 12.84 -35.24
N ASP A 208 11.98 11.59 -35.67
CA ASP A 208 11.14 11.30 -36.84
C ASP A 208 9.65 11.41 -36.51
N ALA A 209 9.25 10.98 -35.30
CA ALA A 209 7.88 11.16 -34.82
C ALA A 209 7.50 12.65 -34.73
N TRP A 210 8.40 13.50 -34.25
CA TRP A 210 8.21 14.96 -34.14
C TRP A 210 8.06 15.71 -35.45
N LYS A 211 8.42 15.11 -36.58
CA LYS A 211 8.09 15.66 -37.91
C LYS A 211 6.59 15.58 -38.21
N LYS A 212 5.85 14.71 -37.50
CA LYS A 212 4.41 14.47 -37.70
C LYS A 212 3.56 15.06 -36.57
N THR A 213 3.91 14.80 -35.31
CA THR A 213 3.24 15.35 -34.13
C THR A 213 4.19 15.42 -32.95
N LYS A 214 3.99 16.37 -32.04
CA LYS A 214 4.78 16.54 -30.80
C LYS A 214 4.01 16.17 -29.53
N GLY A 215 2.79 15.67 -29.69
CA GLY A 215 1.81 15.37 -28.65
C GLY A 215 0.46 15.19 -29.31
#